data_AF-A0A4R4PTS1-F1
#
_entry.id   AF-A0A4R4PTS1-F1
#
_cell.length_a   1.000
_cell.length_b   1.000
_cell.length_c   1.000
_cell.angle_alpha   90.00
_cell.angle_beta   90.00
_cell.angle_gamma   90.00
#
_symmetry.space_group_name_H-M   'P 1'
#
loop_
_entity.id
_entity.type
_entity.pdbx_description
1 polymer ?
#
loop_
_entity_poly.entity_id
_entity_poly.type
_entity_poly.pdbx_seq_one_letter_code
_entity_poly.pdbx_strand_id
1 'polypeptide(L)' 'MESSQFAGDLRRRVREARQALGEARAEGDFYAVDIRTGELDSLLRLAMENGVLLADEYENADPAGER' A
#
# COMPACT_ATOMS: atom_id res chain seq x y z
N MET A 1 -19.38 -7.87 9.75
CA MET A 1 -18.17 -8.73 9.74
C MET A 1 -17.42 -8.64 8.42
N GLU A 2 -18.09 -8.50 7.27
CA GLU A 2 -17.46 -8.40 5.93
C GLU A 2 -16.45 -7.25 5.79
N SER A 3 -16.69 -6.09 6.41
CA SER A 3 -15.79 -4.93 6.35
C SER A 3 -14.40 -5.19 6.97
N SER A 4 -14.29 -6.11 7.94
CA SER A 4 -13.02 -6.45 8.59
C SER A 4 -12.17 -7.38 7.72
N GLN A 5 -12.81 -8.35 7.05
CA GLN A 5 -12.14 -9.23 6.09
C GLN A 5 -11.65 -8.45 4.87
N PHE A 6 -12.50 -7.60 4.29
CA PHE A 6 -12.12 -6.72 3.18
C PHE A 6 -10.90 -5.86 3.54
N ALA A 7 -10.92 -5.21 4.70
CA ALA A 7 -9.80 -4.38 5.15
C ALA A 7 -8.52 -5.19 5.40
N GLY A 8 -8.63 -6.44 5.88
CA GLY A 8 -7.50 -7.35 6.05
C GLY A 8 -6.88 -7.74 4.71
N ASP A 9 -7.72 -8.15 3.75
CA ASP A 9 -7.27 -8.53 2.41
C ASP A 9 -6.66 -7.36 1.65
N LEU A 10 -7.25 -6.17 1.76
CA LEU A 10 -6.72 -4.98 1.12
C LEU A 10 -5.34 -4.59 1.65
N ARG A 11 -5.13 -4.63 2.99
CA ARG A 11 -3.81 -4.40 3.60
C ARG A 11 -2.78 -5.42 3.15
N ARG A 12 -3.17 -6.70 3.06
CA ARG A 12 -2.28 -7.76 2.57
C ARG A 12 -1.84 -7.47 1.13
N ARG A 13 -2.77 -7.15 0.24
CA ARG A 13 -2.49 -6.85 -1.17
C ARG A 13 -1.61 -5.62 -1.34
N VAL A 14 -1.84 -4.54 -0.57
CA VAL A 14 -0.97 -3.35 -0.61
C VAL A 14 0.47 -3.72 -0.23
N ARG A 15 0.66 -4.54 0.80
CA ARG A 15 1.98 -5.01 1.23
C ARG A 15 2.68 -5.82 0.13
N GLU A 16 1.96 -6.76 -0.47
CA GLU A 16 2.46 -7.60 -1.57
C GLU A 16 2.85 -6.75 -2.79
N ALA A 17 2.01 -5.78 -3.17
CA ALA A 17 2.30 -4.87 -4.29
C ALA A 17 3.55 -4.01 -4.03
N ARG A 18 3.73 -3.51 -2.80
CA ARG A 18 4.94 -2.77 -2.40
C ARG A 18 6.19 -3.63 -2.48
N GLN A 19 6.12 -4.87 -2.00
CA GLN A 19 7.23 -5.81 -2.08
C GLN A 19 7.60 -6.10 -3.54
N ALA A 20 6.62 -6.44 -4.38
CA ALA A 20 6.83 -6.72 -5.80
C ALA A 20 7.38 -5.51 -6.57
N LEU A 21 6.97 -4.29 -6.21
CA LEU A 21 7.54 -3.06 -6.77
C LEU A 21 9.01 -2.87 -6.36
N GLY A 22 9.35 -3.19 -5.10
CA GLY A 22 10.73 -3.17 -4.62
C GLY A 22 11.62 -4.17 -5.35
N GLU A 23 11.13 -5.40 -5.55
CA GLU A 23 11.81 -6.46 -6.31
C GLU A 23 12.03 -6.03 -7.77
N ALA A 24 11.00 -5.54 -8.46
CA ALA A 24 11.12 -5.06 -9.84
C ALA A 24 12.14 -3.92 -9.98
N ARG A 25 12.19 -3.00 -9.01
CA ARG A 25 13.21 -1.93 -8.97
C ARG A 25 14.61 -2.47 -8.78
N ALA A 26 14.79 -3.45 -7.88
CA ALA A 26 16.08 -4.05 -7.61
C ALA A 26 16.63 -4.83 -8.81
N GLU A 27 15.74 -5.45 -9.59
CA GLU A 27 16.09 -6.21 -10.79
C GLU A 27 16.29 -5.33 -12.03
N GLY A 28 15.90 -4.05 -11.96
CA GLY A 28 15.94 -3.13 -13.11
C GLY A 28 14.87 -3.45 -14.17
N ASP A 29 13.81 -4.17 -13.79
CA ASP A 29 12.69 -4.48 -14.69
C ASP A 29 11.74 -3.28 -14.75
N PHE A 30 12.05 -2.33 -15.64
CA PHE A 30 11.26 -1.11 -15.82
C PHE A 30 9.81 -1.36 -16.23
N TYR A 31 9.54 -2.44 -16.97
CA TYR A 31 8.19 -2.79 -17.37
C TYR A 31 7.38 -3.29 -16.16
N ALA A 32 7.97 -4.19 -15.36
CA ALA A 32 7.35 -4.62 -14.12
C ALA A 32 7.15 -3.45 -13.14
N VAL A 33 8.10 -2.52 -13.05
CA VAL A 33 7.95 -1.32 -12.21
C VAL A 33 6.72 -0.50 -12.60
N ASP A 34 6.47 -0.28 -13.90
CA ASP A 34 5.30 0.48 -14.36
C ASP A 34 3.99 -0.21 -13.99
N ILE A 35 3.91 -1.52 -14.27
CA ILE A 35 2.74 -2.35 -13.92
C ILE A 35 2.48 -2.35 -12.41
N ARG A 36 3.52 -2.57 -11.59
CA ARG A 36 3.38 -2.64 -10.13
C ARG A 36 3.05 -1.28 -9.50
N THR A 37 3.52 -0.19 -10.10
CA THR A 37 3.16 1.16 -9.66
C THR A 37 1.66 1.41 -9.88
N GLY A 38 1.13 1.10 -11.07
CA GLY A 38 -0.31 1.25 -11.34
C GLY A 38 -1.20 0.36 -10.47
N GLU A 39 -0.74 -0.87 -10.19
CA GLU A 39 -1.44 -1.78 -9.26
C GLU A 39 -1.48 -1.22 -7.84
N LEU A 40 -0.33 -0.75 -7.34
CA LEU A 40 -0.24 -0.16 -6.00
C LEU A 40 -1.13 1.09 -5.88
N ASP A 41 -1.08 2.00 -6.84
CA ASP A 41 -1.91 3.21 -6.84
C ASP A 41 -3.41 2.90 -6.80
N SER A 42 -3.84 1.87 -7.54
CA SER A 42 -5.23 1.42 -7.55
C SER A 42 -5.66 0.88 -6.18
N LEU A 43 -4.79 0.11 -5.52
CA LEU A 43 -5.06 -0.42 -4.18
C LEU A 43 -5.09 0.67 -3.10
N LEU A 44 -4.19 1.65 -3.19
CA LEU A 44 -4.15 2.80 -2.27
C LEU A 44 -5.41 3.65 -2.41
N ARG A 45 -5.85 3.92 -3.65
CA ARG A 45 -7.12 4.63 -3.90
C ARG A 45 -8.30 3.87 -3.31
N LEU A 46 -8.37 2.56 -3.53
CA LEU A 46 -9.44 1.72 -2.98
C LEU A 46 -9.45 1.74 -1.44
N ALA A 47 -8.27 1.75 -0.81
CA ALA A 47 -8.16 1.83 0.64
C ALA A 47 -8.71 3.17 1.17
N MET A 48 -8.31 4.29 0.54
CA MET A 48 -8.79 5.62 0.87
C MET A 48 -10.31 5.74 0.71
N GLU A 49 -10.86 5.27 -0.41
CA GLU A 49 -12.31 5.31 -0.70
C GLU A 49 -13.15 4.54 0.32
N ASN A 50 -12.57 3.51 0.94
CA ASN A 50 -13.25 2.66 1.93
C ASN A 50 -12.83 2.97 3.38
N GLY A 51 -12.03 4.01 3.62
CA GLY A 51 -11.54 4.38 4.96
C GLY A 51 -10.67 3.29 5.60
N VAL A 52 -9.97 2.48 4.80
CA VAL A 52 -9.09 1.43 5.29
C VAL A 52 -7.72 2.02 5.58
N LEU A 53 -7.40 2.12 6.87
CA LEU A 53 -6.09 2.57 7.35
C LEU A 53 -4.98 1.58 6.99
N LEU A 54 -3.94 2.06 6.32
CA LEU A 54 -2.74 1.30 5.97
C LEU A 54 -1.61 1.63 6.95
N ALA A 55 -0.87 0.62 7.41
CA ALA A 55 0.10 0.78 8.50
C ALA A 55 1.23 1.80 8.21
N ASP A 56 1.69 1.90 6.95
CA ASP A 56 2.73 2.88 6.56
C ASP A 56 2.28 4.35 6.66
N GLU A 57 0.98 4.64 6.64
CA GLU A 57 0.49 6.02 6.72
C GLU A 57 0.61 6.59 8.14
N TYR A 58 0.71 5.71 9.16
CA TYR A 58 0.84 6.12 10.57
C TYR A 58 2.29 6.21 11.05
N GLU A 59 3.27 5.65 10.32
CA GLU A 59 4.68 5.72 10.72
C GLU A 59 5.35 7.05 10.30
N ASN A 60 4.81 7.73 9.27
CA ASN A 60 5.24 9.08 8.85
C ASN A 60 4.40 10.22 9.45
N ALA A 61 3.29 9.90 10.13
CA ALA A 61 2.49 10.86 10.87
C ALA A 61 3.16 11.09 12.24
N ASP A 62 4.22 11.90 12.23
CA ASP A 62 4.98 12.31 13.42
C ASP A 62 4.03 12.77 14.55
N PRO A 63 3.92 12.04 15.69
CA PRO A 63 3.19 12.54 16.85
C PRO A 63 4.03 13.53 17.68
N ALA A 64 5.26 13.87 17.28
CA ALA A 64 6.12 14.80 18.02
C ALA A 64 5.84 16.27 17.65
N GLY A 65 4.60 16.71 17.90
CA GLY A 65 4.19 18.11 17.81
C GLY A 65 3.90 18.77 19.16
N GLU A 66 4.30 18.17 20.28
CA GLU A 66 4.07 18.74 21.61
C GLU A 66 5.26 18.50 22.55
N ARG A 67 6.19 19.45 22.56
CA ARG A 67 6.99 19.84 23.74
C ARG A 67 7.41 21.30 23.65
#